data_AF-A0A9P0CCA8-F1
#
_entry.id   AF-A0A9P0CCA8-F1
#
_cell.length_a   1.000
_cell.length_b   1.000
_cell.length_c   1.000
_cell.angle_alpha   90.00
_cell.angle_beta   90.00
_cell.angle_gamma   90.00
#
_symmetry.space_group_name_H-M   'P 1'
#
loop_
_entity.id
_entity.type
_entity.pdbx_description
1 polymer ?
#
loop_
_entity_poly.entity_id
_entity_poly.type
_entity_poly.pdbx_seq_one_letter_code
_entity_poly.pdbx_strand_id
1 'polypeptide(L)'
;MVGFIDSSLYPQSQAVANSYVKRGYNVFVTETLALLSHIYPKSVRLARVIGKKVGEFLVKLTEQGLSADNLELVGLSLGAHIMAYASKHLYAVTGKKPSRITGLDPAGPCFRSLPAKYKLDSSDAVRVDVVHTNIDGFGMAEPLGHVDFYVNGGEFQPGDITFIPCLIICSHLKSVIYWWQALEHPTKFIGVKCDSVQDARLARCYNNTETNYLGPKTNFSTPGIFYLSTTNVFPYFRGKAGLVPENEIYTSFIRKINDEDNFVV
;
A
#
# COMPACT_ATOMS: atom_id res chain seq x y z
N MET A 1 9.46 3.11 6.14
CA MET A 1 9.71 2.00 7.10
C MET A 1 9.59 0.69 6.37
N VAL A 2 10.63 -0.14 6.48
CA VAL A 2 10.70 -1.46 5.87
C VAL A 2 9.90 -2.50 6.68
N GLY A 3 9.62 -3.64 6.06
CA GLY A 3 8.81 -4.71 6.62
C GLY A 3 9.56 -5.76 7.45
N PHE A 4 8.91 -6.91 7.63
CA PHE A 4 9.49 -8.11 8.21
C PHE A 4 10.50 -8.75 7.22
N ILE A 5 11.72 -9.08 7.69
CA ILE A 5 12.82 -9.58 6.84
C ILE A 5 13.03 -8.68 5.60
N ASP A 6 13.04 -7.37 5.83
CA ASP A 6 13.23 -6.35 4.80
C ASP A 6 14.29 -5.35 5.26
N SER A 7 14.98 -4.73 4.31
CA SER A 7 16.10 -3.84 4.58
C SER A 7 15.94 -2.53 3.84
N SER A 8 16.42 -1.47 4.50
CA SER A 8 16.53 -0.15 3.88
C SER A 8 17.41 -0.19 2.63
N LEU A 9 18.38 -1.11 2.56
CA LEU A 9 19.35 -1.22 1.48
C LEU A 9 18.81 -1.93 0.23
N TYR A 10 17.64 -2.57 0.33
CA TYR A 10 17.09 -3.28 -0.82
C TYR A 10 16.60 -2.31 -1.92
N PRO A 11 16.68 -2.70 -3.21
CA PRO A 11 16.42 -1.81 -4.33
C PRO A 11 15.05 -1.13 -4.28
N GLN A 12 13.99 -1.84 -3.85
CA GLN A 12 12.64 -1.27 -3.75
C GLN A 12 12.56 -0.13 -2.72
N SER A 13 13.23 -0.28 -1.57
CA SER A 13 13.28 0.74 -0.51
C SER A 13 14.02 1.99 -0.99
N GLN A 14 15.15 1.78 -1.66
CA GLN A 14 15.95 2.86 -2.24
C GLN A 14 15.25 3.56 -3.40
N ALA A 15 14.53 2.82 -4.24
CA ALA A 15 13.76 3.37 -5.36
C ALA A 15 12.67 4.34 -4.87
N VAL A 16 11.88 3.93 -3.87
CA VAL A 16 10.88 4.80 -3.24
C VAL A 16 11.53 6.02 -2.59
N ALA A 17 12.63 5.83 -1.84
CA ALA A 17 13.33 6.93 -1.20
C ALA A 17 13.83 7.96 -2.23
N ASN A 18 14.46 7.50 -3.31
CA ASN A 18 14.95 8.34 -4.39
C ASN A 18 13.81 9.09 -5.09
N SER A 19 12.65 8.45 -5.30
CA SER A 19 11.45 9.12 -5.82
C SER A 19 10.99 10.27 -4.93
N TYR A 20 11.02 10.11 -3.60
CA TYR A 20 10.71 11.22 -2.68
C TYR A 20 11.78 12.33 -2.69
N VAL A 21 13.07 11.98 -2.73
CA VAL A 21 14.17 12.96 -2.82
C VAL A 21 14.03 13.83 -4.08
N LYS A 22 13.77 13.22 -5.25
CA LYS A 22 13.52 13.94 -6.51
C LYS A 22 12.35 14.92 -6.42
N ARG A 23 11.41 14.69 -5.50
CA ARG A 23 10.24 15.54 -5.25
C ARG A 23 10.50 16.61 -4.19
N GLY A 24 11.74 16.75 -3.71
CA GLY A 24 12.16 17.78 -2.75
C GLY A 24 11.95 17.42 -1.29
N TYR A 25 11.73 16.15 -0.96
CA TYR A 25 11.57 15.70 0.43
C TYR A 25 12.92 15.47 1.11
N ASN A 26 12.98 15.76 2.41
CA ASN A 26 13.95 15.14 3.31
C ASN A 26 13.48 13.72 3.63
N VAL A 27 14.30 12.70 3.32
CA VAL A 27 13.88 11.30 3.41
C VAL A 27 14.68 10.56 4.47
N PHE A 28 13.97 9.95 5.42
CA PHE A 28 14.53 9.01 6.39
C PHE A 28 14.06 7.60 6.07
N VAL A 29 14.99 6.69 5.77
CA VAL A 29 14.72 5.27 5.60
C VAL A 29 15.26 4.53 6.81
N THR A 30 14.38 3.86 7.55
CA THR A 30 14.74 3.15 8.77
C THR A 30 15.26 1.75 8.45
N GLU A 31 16.44 1.40 8.97
CA GLU A 31 16.98 0.05 8.92
C GLU A 31 16.55 -0.74 10.16
N THR A 32 15.80 -1.82 9.96
CA THR A 32 15.23 -2.63 11.04
C THR A 32 15.40 -4.14 10.83
N LEU A 33 16.14 -4.58 9.81
CA LEU A 33 16.33 -5.99 9.46
C LEU A 33 16.86 -6.80 10.65
N ALA A 34 17.86 -6.27 11.36
CA ALA A 34 18.46 -6.94 12.51
C ALA A 34 17.46 -7.16 13.68
N LEU A 35 16.42 -6.33 13.78
CA LEU A 35 15.40 -6.42 14.82
C LEU A 35 14.19 -7.25 14.38
N LEU A 36 13.87 -7.22 13.09
CA LEU A 36 12.66 -7.81 12.52
C LEU A 36 12.90 -9.16 11.83
N SER A 37 14.12 -9.69 11.82
CA SER A 37 14.47 -11.02 11.28
C SER A 37 14.28 -12.18 12.28
N HIS A 38 13.73 -11.91 13.47
CA HIS A 38 13.35 -12.95 14.42
C HIS A 38 12.10 -13.72 13.97
N ILE A 39 11.70 -14.74 14.74
CA ILE A 39 10.39 -15.39 14.54
C ILE A 39 9.27 -14.35 14.54
N TYR A 40 8.31 -14.52 13.63
CA TYR A 40 7.32 -13.48 13.32
C TYR A 40 6.57 -12.91 14.54
N PRO A 41 6.06 -13.72 15.50
CA PRO A 41 5.38 -13.16 16.68
C PRO A 41 6.28 -12.28 17.56
N LYS A 42 7.59 -12.55 17.61
CA LYS A 42 8.56 -11.72 18.32
C LYS A 42 8.76 -10.39 17.58
N SER A 43 8.91 -10.42 16.25
CA SER A 43 9.00 -9.22 15.42
C SER A 43 7.76 -8.33 15.55
N VAL A 44 6.55 -8.91 15.62
CA VAL A 44 5.31 -8.17 15.88
C VAL A 44 5.32 -7.44 17.23
N ARG A 45 5.82 -8.09 18.29
CA ARG A 45 5.96 -7.44 19.62
C ARG A 45 6.97 -6.29 19.56
N LEU A 46 8.09 -6.48 18.85
CA LEU A 46 9.12 -5.46 18.67
C LEU A 46 8.63 -4.27 17.85
N ALA A 47 7.70 -4.47 16.91
CA ALA A 47 7.12 -3.39 16.11
C ALA A 47 6.55 -2.24 16.96
N ARG A 48 5.94 -2.55 18.11
CA ARG A 48 5.45 -1.54 19.06
C ARG A 48 6.57 -0.71 19.68
N VAL A 49 7.67 -1.37 20.05
CA VAL A 49 8.84 -0.71 20.65
C VAL A 49 9.56 0.15 19.62
N ILE A 50 9.76 -0.38 18.41
CA ILE A 50 10.36 0.35 17.29
C ILE A 50 9.49 1.56 16.94
N GLY A 51 8.17 1.37 16.83
CA GLY A 51 7.23 2.45 16.56
C GLY A 51 7.29 3.56 17.61
N LYS A 52 7.35 3.20 18.90
CA LYS A 52 7.58 4.20 19.96
C LYS A 52 8.89 4.96 19.76
N LYS A 53 10.00 4.27 19.45
CA LYS A 53 11.31 4.92 19.22
C LYS A 53 11.32 5.85 18.01
N VAL A 54 10.65 5.46 16.93
CA VAL A 54 10.44 6.36 15.78
C VAL A 54 9.57 7.56 16.19
N GLY A 55 8.52 7.34 16.99
CA GLY A 55 7.71 8.42 17.54
C GLY A 55 8.51 9.41 18.39
N GLU A 56 9.35 8.93 19.31
CA GLU A 56 10.25 9.76 20.13
C GLU A 56 11.20 10.59 19.24
N PHE A 57 11.68 10.02 18.14
CA PHE A 57 12.49 10.73 17.15
C PHE A 57 11.68 11.81 16.41
N LEU A 58 10.45 11.51 15.98
CA LEU A 58 9.58 12.48 15.31
C LEU A 58 9.23 13.65 16.23
N VAL A 59 8.95 13.40 17.52
CA VAL A 59 8.73 14.46 18.52
C VAL A 59 9.92 15.42 18.55
N LYS A 60 11.15 14.89 18.64
CA LYS A 60 12.37 15.73 18.62
C LYS A 60 12.48 16.53 17.33
N LEU A 61 12.16 15.96 16.17
CA LEU A 61 12.14 16.72 14.92
C LEU A 61 11.11 17.86 14.95
N THR A 62 9.93 17.62 15.53
CA THR A 62 8.92 18.68 15.66
C THR A 62 9.35 19.80 16.60
N GLU A 63 10.09 19.49 17.67
CA GLU A 63 10.72 20.48 18.56
C GLU A 63 11.80 21.31 17.83
N GLN A 64 12.46 20.72 16.83
CA GLN A 64 13.44 21.39 15.97
C GLN A 64 12.81 22.12 14.76
N GLY A 65 11.47 22.19 14.68
CA GLY A 65 10.77 22.98 13.67
C GLY A 65 10.10 22.19 12.54
N LEU A 66 10.14 20.85 12.54
CA LEU A 66 9.33 20.07 11.60
C LEU A 66 7.85 20.25 11.92
N SER A 67 7.08 20.82 10.99
CA SER A 67 5.62 20.81 11.09
C SER A 67 5.06 19.41 10.82
N ALA A 68 4.09 18.98 11.61
CA ALA A 68 3.38 17.71 11.39
C ALA A 68 2.60 17.71 10.05
N ASP A 69 2.19 18.88 9.57
CA ASP A 69 1.55 19.06 8.25
C ASP A 69 2.51 18.81 7.08
N ASN A 70 3.81 18.81 7.34
CA ASN A 70 4.86 18.48 6.37
C ASN A 70 5.49 17.09 6.63
N LEU A 71 4.86 16.28 7.48
CA LEU A 71 5.32 14.92 7.80
C LEU A 71 4.48 13.89 7.05
N GLU A 72 5.13 13.08 6.22
CA GLU A 72 4.55 11.90 5.57
C GLU A 72 5.26 10.64 6.06
N LEU A 73 4.50 9.59 6.35
CA LEU A 73 5.03 8.30 6.80
C LEU A 73 4.61 7.20 5.82
N VAL A 74 5.55 6.37 5.39
CA VAL A 74 5.27 5.23 4.49
C VAL A 74 5.77 3.96 5.16
N GLY A 75 4.95 2.91 5.19
CA GLY A 75 5.31 1.63 5.78
C GLY A 75 4.87 0.44 4.94
N LEU A 76 5.80 -0.48 4.67
CA LEU A 76 5.53 -1.76 4.02
C LEU A 76 5.29 -2.85 5.05
N SER A 77 4.27 -3.70 4.84
CA SER A 77 4.04 -4.89 5.68
C SER A 77 3.89 -4.52 7.16
N LEU A 78 4.69 -5.14 8.04
CA LEU A 78 4.79 -4.80 9.46
C LEU A 78 5.17 -3.33 9.69
N GLY A 79 5.92 -2.74 8.75
CA GLY A 79 6.31 -1.33 8.76
C GLY A 79 5.13 -0.37 8.72
N ALA A 80 4.00 -0.74 8.11
CA ALA A 80 2.77 0.06 8.13
C ALA A 80 2.27 0.27 9.56
N HIS A 81 2.23 -0.79 10.36
CA HIS A 81 1.84 -0.73 11.76
C HIS A 81 2.90 -0.02 12.63
N ILE A 82 4.19 -0.14 12.30
CA ILE A 82 5.25 0.61 12.98
C ILE A 82 5.07 2.12 12.79
N MET A 83 4.73 2.58 11.58
CA MET A 83 4.43 3.99 11.31
C MET A 83 3.17 4.46 12.04
N ALA A 84 2.13 3.61 12.11
CA ALA A 84 0.96 3.88 12.93
C ALA A 84 1.31 4.08 14.42
N TYR A 85 2.13 3.19 14.99
CA TYR A 85 2.59 3.33 16.37
C TYR A 85 3.42 4.60 16.61
N ALA A 86 4.28 4.96 15.65
CA ALA A 86 5.04 6.21 15.70
C ALA A 86 4.13 7.43 15.70
N SER A 87 3.11 7.43 14.84
CA SER A 87 2.11 8.50 14.77
C SER A 87 1.29 8.61 16.06
N LYS A 88 0.78 7.49 16.58
CA LYS A 88 0.04 7.45 17.85
C LYS A 88 0.88 8.02 19.00
N HIS A 89 2.19 7.73 19.03
CA HIS A 89 3.09 8.30 20.02
C HIS A 89 3.30 9.80 19.83
N LEU A 90 3.55 10.25 18.59
CA LEU A 90 3.67 11.68 18.26
C LEU A 90 2.42 12.45 18.71
N TYR A 91 1.23 11.94 18.39
CA TYR A 91 -0.05 12.55 18.79
C TYR A 91 -0.22 12.58 20.30
N ALA A 92 0.13 11.49 21.01
CA ALA A 92 0.00 11.45 22.47
C ALA A 92 0.88 12.49 23.18
N VAL A 93 2.03 12.86 22.60
CA VAL A 93 2.96 13.82 23.19
C VAL A 93 2.67 15.26 22.73
N THR A 94 2.32 15.45 21.47
CA THR A 94 2.26 16.79 20.85
C THR A 94 0.85 17.26 20.50
N GLY A 95 -0.14 16.38 20.52
CA GLY A 95 -1.49 16.63 20.01
C GLY A 95 -1.57 16.77 18.48
N LYS A 96 -0.45 16.58 17.75
CA LYS A 96 -0.38 16.74 16.29
C LYS A 96 -0.32 15.40 15.58
N LYS A 97 -0.95 15.32 14.41
CA LYS A 97 -0.92 14.13 13.54
C LYS A 97 -0.07 14.39 12.30
N PRO A 98 0.63 13.38 11.75
CA PRO A 98 1.24 13.48 10.44
C PRO A 98 0.22 13.86 9.36
N SER A 99 0.70 14.55 8.34
CA SER A 99 -0.12 14.96 7.19
C SER A 99 -0.62 13.77 6.36
N ARG A 100 0.15 12.68 6.31
CA ARG A 100 -0.18 11.46 5.56
C ARG A 100 0.49 10.23 6.16
N ILE A 101 -0.23 9.11 6.23
CA ILE A 101 0.35 7.77 6.35
C ILE A 101 -0.05 6.95 5.12
N THR A 102 0.91 6.31 4.47
CA THR A 102 0.65 5.33 3.41
C THR A 102 1.03 3.93 3.87
N GLY A 103 0.05 3.03 3.91
CA GLY A 103 0.24 1.61 4.22
C GLY A 103 0.40 0.77 2.95
N LEU A 104 1.55 0.14 2.77
CA LEU A 104 1.81 -0.75 1.63
C LEU A 104 1.64 -2.18 2.10
N ASP A 105 0.53 -2.80 1.69
CA ASP A 105 0.04 -4.11 2.10
C ASP A 105 0.26 -4.43 3.59
N PRO A 106 -0.43 -3.71 4.52
CA PRO A 106 -0.22 -3.84 5.96
C PRO A 106 -0.38 -5.29 6.44
N ALA A 107 0.53 -5.74 7.30
CA ALA A 107 0.62 -7.17 7.65
C ALA A 107 -0.57 -7.65 8.50
N GLY A 108 -1.27 -8.69 8.05
CA GLY A 108 -2.42 -9.27 8.74
C GLY A 108 -2.11 -10.24 9.89
N PRO A 109 -1.12 -11.15 9.81
CA PRO A 109 -0.86 -12.09 10.89
C PRO A 109 -0.59 -11.36 12.22
N CYS A 110 -1.28 -11.76 13.29
CA CYS A 110 -1.29 -11.09 14.60
C CYS A 110 -1.96 -9.70 14.67
N PHE A 111 -2.47 -9.12 13.57
CA PHE A 111 -3.14 -7.80 13.55
C PHE A 111 -4.63 -7.85 13.19
N ARG A 112 -5.08 -8.82 12.37
CA ARG A 112 -6.47 -8.89 11.88
C ARG A 112 -7.54 -8.83 12.98
N SER A 113 -7.30 -9.48 14.12
CA SER A 113 -8.24 -9.49 15.25
C SER A 113 -8.01 -8.36 16.26
N LEU A 114 -7.02 -7.50 16.05
CA LEU A 114 -6.70 -6.41 16.96
C LEU A 114 -7.59 -5.19 16.69
N PRO A 115 -7.95 -4.42 17.73
CA PRO A 115 -8.63 -3.14 17.56
C PRO A 115 -7.69 -2.09 16.94
N ALA A 116 -8.26 -1.04 16.36
CA ALA A 116 -7.57 0.09 15.71
C ALA A 116 -6.38 0.66 16.52
N LYS A 117 -6.49 0.67 17.85
CA LYS A 117 -5.40 1.11 18.75
C LYS A 117 -4.08 0.35 18.55
N TYR A 118 -4.12 -0.90 18.09
CA TYR A 118 -2.96 -1.78 17.96
C TYR A 118 -2.63 -2.18 16.51
N LYS A 119 -3.13 -1.43 15.53
CA LYS A 119 -2.81 -1.60 14.11
C LYS A 119 -2.85 -0.25 13.40
N LEU A 120 -2.65 -0.23 12.09
CA LEU A 120 -2.86 0.97 11.28
C LEU A 120 -4.36 1.25 11.21
N ASP A 121 -4.74 2.51 11.33
CA ASP A 121 -6.13 2.95 11.26
C ASP A 121 -6.21 4.35 10.62
N SER A 122 -7.36 4.66 10.03
CA SER A 122 -7.62 5.96 9.38
C SER A 122 -7.40 7.14 10.34
N SER A 123 -7.64 6.97 11.64
CA SER A 123 -7.43 8.02 12.64
C SER A 123 -5.95 8.35 12.92
N ASP A 124 -5.00 7.57 12.41
CA ASP A 124 -3.58 7.74 12.70
C ASP A 124 -2.93 8.93 11.98
N ALA A 125 -3.55 9.52 10.96
CA ALA A 125 -3.06 10.72 10.30
C ALA A 125 -4.20 11.58 9.76
N VAL A 126 -3.90 12.77 9.27
CA VAL A 126 -4.88 13.62 8.57
C VAL A 126 -5.37 12.93 7.29
N ARG A 127 -4.46 12.23 6.60
CA ARG A 127 -4.73 11.45 5.39
C ARG A 127 -4.12 10.08 5.55
N VAL A 128 -4.88 9.03 5.25
CA VAL A 128 -4.37 7.65 5.31
C VAL A 128 -4.81 6.94 4.04
N ASP A 129 -3.86 6.41 3.29
CA ASP A 129 -4.13 5.60 2.11
C ASP A 129 -3.41 4.26 2.18
N VAL A 130 -4.05 3.23 1.64
CA VAL A 130 -3.58 1.85 1.77
C VAL A 130 -3.61 1.16 0.43
N VAL A 131 -2.55 0.41 0.14
CA VAL A 131 -2.39 -0.38 -1.08
C VAL A 131 -2.45 -1.85 -0.71
N HIS A 132 -3.56 -2.50 -1.03
CA HIS A 132 -3.81 -3.90 -0.75
C HIS A 132 -3.44 -4.75 -1.96
N THR A 133 -2.50 -5.67 -1.78
CA THR A 133 -2.01 -6.54 -2.85
C THR A 133 -1.90 -8.01 -2.46
N ASN A 134 -2.03 -8.35 -1.17
CA ASN A 134 -2.03 -9.75 -0.73
C ASN A 134 -2.94 -10.03 0.50
N ILE A 135 -4.20 -9.60 0.45
CA ILE A 135 -5.15 -9.57 1.58
C ILE A 135 -5.46 -10.94 2.22
N ASP A 136 -5.44 -12.01 1.43
CA ASP A 136 -5.68 -13.39 1.90
C ASP A 136 -4.38 -14.12 2.28
N GLY A 137 -3.22 -13.50 2.04
CA GLY A 137 -1.90 -14.01 2.41
C GLY A 137 -1.34 -13.28 3.63
N PHE A 138 -0.34 -12.43 3.41
CA PHE A 138 0.32 -11.64 4.45
C PHE A 138 -0.37 -10.31 4.74
N GLY A 139 -1.19 -9.78 3.82
CA GLY A 139 -1.89 -8.49 3.97
C GLY A 139 -3.17 -8.56 4.82
N MET A 140 -3.93 -7.46 4.88
CA MET A 140 -5.22 -7.34 5.58
C MET A 140 -6.32 -7.00 4.59
N ALA A 141 -7.47 -7.70 4.65
CA ALA A 141 -8.62 -7.39 3.80
C ALA A 141 -9.44 -6.19 4.31
N GLU A 142 -9.43 -5.94 5.61
CA GLU A 142 -10.12 -4.81 6.25
C GLU A 142 -9.60 -3.48 5.71
N PRO A 143 -10.48 -2.50 5.38
CA PRO A 143 -10.06 -1.14 5.06
C PRO A 143 -9.38 -0.50 6.27
N LEU A 144 -8.19 0.06 6.09
CA LEU A 144 -7.40 0.67 7.18
C LEU A 144 -7.16 2.17 6.97
N GLY A 145 -7.55 2.72 5.83
CA GLY A 145 -7.34 4.12 5.48
C GLY A 145 -8.62 4.90 5.32
N HIS A 146 -8.44 6.15 4.90
CA HIS A 146 -9.50 6.95 4.30
C HIS A 146 -9.73 6.52 2.84
N VAL A 147 -8.67 6.09 2.16
CA VAL A 147 -8.69 5.60 0.78
C VAL A 147 -7.95 4.27 0.71
N ASP A 148 -8.64 3.21 0.31
CA ASP A 148 -8.08 1.86 0.23
C ASP A 148 -8.13 1.36 -1.21
N PHE A 149 -6.97 1.08 -1.80
CA PHE A 149 -6.85 0.52 -3.15
C PHE A 149 -6.65 -0.99 -3.08
N TYR A 150 -7.60 -1.76 -3.62
CA TYR A 150 -7.52 -3.20 -3.79
C TYR A 150 -7.05 -3.50 -5.23
N VAL A 151 -5.74 -3.67 -5.37
CA VAL A 151 -5.10 -3.78 -6.68
C VAL A 151 -5.32 -5.19 -7.24
N ASN A 152 -5.94 -5.26 -8.42
CA ASN A 152 -6.41 -6.51 -9.05
C ASN A 152 -7.25 -7.39 -8.10
N GLY A 153 -8.06 -6.77 -7.24
CA GLY A 153 -8.88 -7.47 -6.23
C GLY A 153 -8.19 -7.60 -4.86
N GLY A 154 -6.86 -7.54 -4.84
CA GLY A 154 -6.05 -7.48 -3.63
C GLY A 154 -5.56 -8.83 -3.12
N GLU A 155 -6.02 -9.98 -3.65
CA GLU A 155 -5.54 -11.30 -3.19
C GLU A 155 -4.18 -11.69 -3.78
N PHE A 156 -4.09 -11.64 -5.11
CA PHE A 156 -2.94 -12.05 -5.88
C PHE A 156 -2.67 -11.05 -6.99
N GLN A 157 -1.39 -10.79 -7.23
CA GLN A 157 -0.96 -9.87 -8.27
C GLN A 157 -0.49 -10.64 -9.51
N PRO A 158 -0.68 -10.06 -10.71
CA PRO A 158 -0.20 -10.65 -11.94
C PRO A 158 1.31 -10.95 -11.87
N GLY A 159 1.66 -12.21 -12.10
CA GLY A 159 3.04 -12.66 -12.28
C GLY A 159 3.51 -12.46 -13.71
N ASP A 160 4.80 -12.74 -13.95
CA ASP A 160 5.41 -12.58 -15.28
C ASP A 160 4.75 -13.49 -16.34
N ILE A 161 4.21 -14.62 -15.91
CA ILE A 161 3.38 -15.51 -16.73
C ILE A 161 1.91 -15.25 -16.38
N THR A 162 1.10 -14.81 -17.35
CA THR A 162 -0.25 -14.24 -17.13
C THR A 162 -1.19 -15.12 -16.28
N PHE A 163 -1.13 -16.45 -16.43
CA PHE A 163 -1.96 -17.39 -15.65
C PHE A 163 -1.31 -17.94 -14.39
N ILE A 164 -0.03 -17.65 -14.17
CA ILE A 164 0.66 -18.02 -12.95
C ILE A 164 0.75 -16.74 -12.11
N PRO A 165 -0.25 -16.49 -11.24
CA PRO A 165 -0.18 -15.32 -10.36
C PRO A 165 1.09 -15.43 -9.53
N CYS A 166 1.69 -14.29 -9.22
CA CYS A 166 2.83 -14.36 -8.33
C CYS A 166 2.33 -14.65 -6.90
N LEU A 167 2.97 -15.63 -6.25
CA LEU A 167 2.51 -16.16 -4.96
C LEU A 167 2.64 -15.12 -3.82
N ILE A 168 2.32 -15.55 -2.60
CA ILE A 168 2.18 -14.72 -1.38
C ILE A 168 3.25 -13.62 -1.26
N ILE A 169 4.54 -13.96 -1.25
CA ILE A 169 5.63 -12.97 -1.06
C ILE A 169 5.69 -11.96 -2.22
N CYS A 170 5.57 -12.42 -3.47
CA CYS A 170 5.62 -11.50 -4.59
C CYS A 170 4.42 -10.55 -4.58
N SER A 171 3.22 -11.08 -4.37
CA SER A 171 2.00 -10.28 -4.26
C SER A 171 2.12 -9.25 -3.14
N HIS A 172 2.69 -9.62 -1.99
CA HIS A 172 2.96 -8.72 -0.88
C HIS A 172 3.91 -7.57 -1.26
N LEU A 173 5.01 -7.88 -1.98
CA LEU A 173 6.01 -6.90 -2.41
C LEU A 173 5.54 -6.03 -3.59
N LYS A 174 4.54 -6.44 -4.37
CA LYS A 174 4.01 -5.61 -5.46
C LYS A 174 3.43 -4.29 -4.97
N SER A 175 2.94 -4.20 -3.72
CA SER A 175 2.47 -2.95 -3.13
C SER A 175 3.52 -1.83 -3.17
N VAL A 176 4.76 -2.12 -2.80
CA VAL A 176 5.87 -1.14 -2.83
C VAL A 176 6.32 -0.82 -4.24
N ILE A 177 6.25 -1.78 -5.17
CA ILE A 177 6.57 -1.55 -6.58
C ILE A 177 5.51 -0.66 -7.26
N TYR A 178 4.23 -0.93 -7.03
CA TYR A 178 3.14 -0.09 -7.54
C TYR A 178 3.18 1.31 -6.94
N TRP A 179 3.46 1.41 -5.64
CA TRP A 179 3.65 2.72 -5.00
C TRP A 179 4.81 3.48 -5.62
N TRP A 180 5.96 2.84 -5.83
CA TRP A 180 7.09 3.45 -6.52
C TRP A 180 6.70 3.97 -7.92
N GLN A 181 6.03 3.15 -8.72
CA GLN A 181 5.58 3.58 -10.05
C GLN A 181 4.51 4.68 -10.00
N ALA A 182 3.65 4.70 -8.97
CA ALA A 182 2.70 5.77 -8.74
C ALA A 182 3.37 7.09 -8.31
N LEU A 183 4.52 7.05 -7.63
CA LEU A 183 5.33 8.24 -7.33
C LEU A 183 5.92 8.86 -8.61
N GLU A 184 6.45 8.03 -9.51
CA GLU A 184 7.05 8.47 -10.79
C GLU A 184 5.98 8.85 -11.84
N HIS A 185 4.78 8.24 -11.76
CA HIS A 185 3.68 8.45 -12.70
C HIS A 185 2.34 8.77 -12.00
N PRO A 186 2.19 9.98 -11.41
CA PRO A 186 1.11 10.28 -10.46
C PRO A 186 -0.33 10.24 -11.00
N THR A 187 -0.52 10.10 -12.32
CA THR A 187 -1.84 10.10 -12.97
C THR A 187 -2.14 8.82 -13.74
N LYS A 188 -1.31 7.78 -13.59
CA LYS A 188 -1.41 6.55 -14.40
C LYS A 188 -2.03 5.37 -13.67
N PHE A 189 -1.94 5.31 -12.35
CA PHE A 189 -2.65 4.31 -11.53
C PHE A 189 -4.01 4.88 -11.13
N ILE A 190 -5.06 4.47 -11.83
CA ILE A 190 -6.42 4.98 -11.65
C ILE A 190 -7.30 3.85 -11.12
N GLY A 191 -7.87 4.05 -9.94
CA GLY A 191 -8.84 3.13 -9.35
C GLY A 191 -10.27 3.64 -9.55
N VAL A 192 -11.21 2.71 -9.68
CA VAL A 192 -12.65 2.97 -9.72
C VAL A 192 -13.26 2.65 -8.34
N LYS A 193 -14.17 3.50 -7.87
CA LYS A 193 -14.79 3.35 -6.55
C LYS A 193 -15.71 2.13 -6.50
N CYS A 194 -15.63 1.38 -5.42
CA CYS A 194 -16.46 0.21 -5.14
C CYS A 194 -17.21 0.40 -3.82
N ASP A 195 -18.38 -0.21 -3.71
CA ASP A 195 -19.25 -0.08 -2.53
C ASP A 195 -18.75 -0.95 -1.36
N SER A 196 -18.02 -2.03 -1.67
CA SER A 196 -17.48 -2.95 -0.67
C SER A 196 -16.14 -3.55 -1.07
N VAL A 197 -15.43 -4.12 -0.09
CA VAL A 197 -14.22 -4.93 -0.35
C VAL A 197 -14.56 -6.11 -1.25
N GLN A 198 -15.75 -6.71 -1.10
CA GLN A 198 -16.15 -7.84 -1.92
C GLN A 198 -16.37 -7.45 -3.39
N ASP A 199 -16.92 -6.27 -3.65
CA ASP A 199 -17.05 -5.76 -5.02
C ASP A 199 -15.70 -5.43 -5.63
N ALA A 200 -14.76 -4.90 -4.84
CA ALA A 200 -13.39 -4.68 -5.29
C ALA A 200 -12.69 -6.01 -5.62
N ARG A 201 -12.78 -7.03 -4.75
CA ARG A 201 -12.23 -8.38 -5.00
C ARG A 201 -12.71 -8.97 -6.33
N LEU A 202 -13.99 -8.78 -6.64
CA LEU A 202 -14.62 -9.35 -7.83
C LEU A 202 -14.64 -8.40 -9.03
N ALA A 203 -13.97 -7.25 -8.94
CA ALA A 203 -13.96 -6.20 -9.96
C ALA A 203 -15.37 -5.77 -10.42
N ARG A 204 -16.35 -5.72 -9.51
CA ARG A 204 -17.77 -5.42 -9.78
C ARG A 204 -18.13 -3.93 -9.66
N CYS A 205 -17.17 -3.04 -9.89
CA CYS A 205 -17.33 -1.59 -9.72
C CYS A 205 -17.13 -0.75 -10.99
N TYR A 206 -16.91 -1.38 -12.15
CA TYR A 206 -16.70 -0.65 -13.41
C TYR A 206 -17.90 0.18 -13.90
N ASN A 207 -19.09 -0.03 -13.34
CA ASN A 207 -20.26 0.81 -13.60
C ASN A 207 -20.19 2.19 -12.89
N ASN A 208 -19.28 2.35 -11.92
CA ASN A 208 -19.09 3.59 -11.21
C ASN A 208 -18.16 4.54 -11.99
N THR A 209 -18.49 5.83 -12.01
CA THR A 209 -17.68 6.87 -12.67
C THR A 209 -16.72 7.58 -11.72
N GLU A 210 -16.89 7.43 -10.40
CA GLU A 210 -15.99 8.02 -9.41
C GLU A 210 -14.65 7.28 -9.42
N THR A 211 -13.57 8.04 -9.59
CA THR A 211 -12.21 7.51 -9.70
C THR A 211 -11.27 8.22 -8.75
N ASN A 212 -10.17 7.55 -8.42
CA ASN A 212 -9.11 8.11 -7.60
C ASN A 212 -7.74 7.65 -8.11
N TYR A 213 -6.70 8.42 -7.81
CA TYR A 213 -5.33 8.10 -8.21
C TYR A 213 -4.58 7.47 -7.04
N LEU A 214 -3.94 6.33 -7.28
CA LEU A 214 -2.93 5.83 -6.35
C LEU A 214 -1.70 6.75 -6.43
N GLY A 215 -1.14 7.12 -5.27
CA GLY A 215 0.10 7.89 -5.19
C GLY A 215 -0.08 9.35 -4.75
N PRO A 216 0.78 10.28 -5.19
CA PRO A 216 0.75 11.66 -4.71
C PRO A 216 -0.51 12.46 -5.04
N LYS A 217 -1.26 12.02 -6.06
CA LYS A 217 -2.50 12.67 -6.52
C LYS A 217 -3.77 12.04 -5.96
N THR A 218 -3.67 11.15 -4.96
CA THR A 218 -4.83 10.62 -4.24
C THR A 218 -5.70 11.76 -3.71
N ASN A 219 -6.97 11.75 -4.10
CA ASN A 219 -7.98 12.68 -3.62
C ASN A 219 -8.58 12.14 -2.32
N PHE A 220 -8.25 12.79 -1.20
CA PHE A 220 -8.76 12.41 0.12
C PHE A 220 -10.12 13.02 0.47
N SER A 221 -10.65 13.94 -0.38
CA SER A 221 -12.03 14.42 -0.25
C SER A 221 -13.06 13.39 -0.72
N THR A 222 -12.60 12.34 -1.40
CA THR A 222 -13.40 11.20 -1.87
C THR A 222 -12.91 9.91 -1.20
N PRO A 223 -13.16 9.73 0.11
CA PRO A 223 -12.77 8.52 0.81
C PRO A 223 -13.56 7.30 0.30
N GLY A 224 -13.01 6.11 0.51
CA GLY A 224 -13.67 4.85 0.18
C GLY A 224 -12.73 3.78 -0.34
N ILE A 225 -13.34 2.74 -0.89
CA ILE A 225 -12.69 1.56 -1.44
C ILE A 225 -12.60 1.71 -2.95
N PHE A 226 -11.44 1.41 -3.51
CA PHE A 226 -11.18 1.51 -4.94
C PHE A 226 -10.58 0.22 -5.47
N TYR A 227 -11.16 -0.32 -6.53
CA TYR A 227 -10.52 -1.37 -7.33
C TYR A 227 -9.55 -0.72 -8.32
N LEU A 228 -8.35 -1.27 -8.44
CA LEU A 228 -7.34 -0.76 -9.36
C LEU A 228 -6.77 -1.88 -10.22
N SER A 229 -6.98 -1.81 -11.52
CA SER A 229 -6.41 -2.78 -12.47
C SER A 229 -4.98 -2.41 -12.89
N THR A 230 -4.10 -3.41 -12.91
CA THR A 230 -2.74 -3.32 -13.45
C THR A 230 -2.50 -4.34 -14.56
N THR A 231 -1.40 -4.20 -15.29
CA THR A 231 -0.85 -5.25 -16.15
C THR A 231 0.28 -6.00 -15.44
N ASN A 232 0.73 -7.14 -15.98
CA ASN A 232 1.93 -7.85 -15.52
C ASN A 232 3.23 -7.28 -16.11
N VAL A 233 3.15 -6.33 -17.05
CA VAL A 233 4.33 -5.73 -17.70
C VAL A 233 4.70 -4.41 -17.03
N PHE A 234 5.96 -4.25 -16.61
CA PHE A 234 6.48 -2.98 -16.09
C PHE A 234 6.25 -1.85 -17.13
N PRO A 235 5.76 -0.64 -16.76
CA PRO A 235 5.60 -0.07 -15.42
C PRO A 235 4.25 -0.38 -14.72
N TYR A 236 3.54 -1.42 -15.14
CA TYR A 236 2.33 -2.01 -14.55
C TYR A 236 1.04 -1.20 -14.61
N PHE A 237 1.09 0.13 -14.73
CA PHE A 237 -0.12 0.93 -14.85
C PHE A 237 -0.86 0.69 -16.18
N ARG A 238 -2.18 0.91 -16.17
CA ARG A 238 -3.03 0.89 -17.38
C ARG A 238 -3.57 2.27 -17.77
N GLY A 239 -3.45 3.29 -16.91
CA GLY A 239 -4.11 4.58 -17.13
C GLY A 239 -5.62 4.42 -17.27
N LYS A 240 -6.23 5.19 -18.17
CA LYS A 240 -7.68 5.11 -18.46
C LYS A 240 -8.11 3.74 -19.00
N ALA A 241 -7.21 2.98 -19.63
CA ALA A 241 -7.54 1.64 -20.11
C ALA A 241 -7.85 0.66 -18.96
N GLY A 242 -7.39 0.94 -17.74
CA GLY A 242 -7.73 0.15 -16.54
C GLY A 242 -9.13 0.41 -15.99
N LEU A 243 -9.90 1.35 -16.56
CA LEU A 243 -11.29 1.64 -16.21
C LEU A 243 -12.29 0.88 -17.11
N VAL A 244 -11.79 0.03 -18.00
CA VAL A 244 -12.59 -0.72 -18.96
C VAL A 244 -12.56 -2.19 -18.51
N PRO A 245 -13.71 -2.81 -18.14
CA PRO A 245 -13.74 -4.17 -17.60
C PRO A 245 -13.08 -5.21 -18.51
N GLU A 246 -13.22 -5.02 -19.82
CA GLU A 246 -12.66 -5.90 -20.85
C GLU A 246 -11.13 -5.93 -20.86
N ASN A 247 -10.50 -4.89 -20.29
CA ASN A 247 -9.06 -4.75 -20.18
C ASN A 247 -8.49 -5.31 -18.87
N GLU A 248 -9.34 -5.84 -17.99
CA GLU A 248 -8.92 -6.62 -16.83
C GLU A 248 -8.02 -7.78 -17.31
N ILE A 249 -6.92 -8.05 -16.62
CA ILE A 249 -5.83 -8.85 -17.18
C ILE A 249 -6.24 -10.30 -17.46
N TYR A 250 -7.02 -10.92 -16.57
CA TYR A 250 -7.49 -12.29 -16.76
C TYR A 250 -8.57 -12.35 -17.86
N THR A 251 -9.50 -11.40 -17.83
CA THR A 251 -10.60 -11.29 -18.82
C THR A 251 -10.07 -11.02 -20.22
N SER A 252 -9.18 -10.03 -20.38
CA SER A 252 -8.60 -9.64 -21.67
C SER A 252 -7.78 -10.78 -22.28
N PHE A 253 -7.07 -11.54 -21.45
CA PHE A 253 -6.29 -12.67 -21.91
C PHE A 253 -7.18 -13.84 -22.38
N ILE A 254 -8.21 -14.20 -21.61
CA ILE A 254 -9.18 -15.25 -22.01
C ILE A 254 -9.84 -14.88 -23.35
N ARG A 255 -10.20 -13.61 -23.54
CA ARG A 255 -10.74 -13.13 -24.81
C ARG A 255 -9.76 -13.28 -25.97
N LYS A 256 -8.49 -12.91 -25.80
CA LYS A 256 -7.47 -13.09 -26.85
C LYS A 256 -7.32 -14.55 -27.27
N ILE A 257 -7.37 -15.49 -26.32
CA ILE A 257 -7.38 -16.93 -26.66
C ILE A 257 -8.62 -17.29 -27.47
N ASN A 258 -9.80 -16.80 -27.06
CA ASN A 258 -11.05 -17.13 -27.73
C ASN A 258 -11.22 -16.44 -29.08
N ASP A 259 -10.62 -15.26 -29.29
CA ASP A 259 -10.62 -14.53 -30.57
C ASP A 259 -9.68 -15.19 -31.59
N GLU A 260 -8.66 -15.92 -31.12
CA GLU A 260 -7.86 -16.83 -31.92
C GLU A 260 -8.58 -18.18 -32.04
N ASP A 261 -9.58 -18.27 -32.93
CA ASP A 261 -10.29 -19.51 -33.34
C ASP A 261 -9.31 -20.61 -33.82
N ASN A 262 -8.60 -21.26 -32.89
CA ASN A 262 -7.77 -22.44 -33.10
C ASN A 262 -8.31 -23.67 -32.35
N PHE A 263 -9.53 -23.59 -31.81
CA PHE A 263 -10.25 -24.76 -31.30
C PHE A 263 -11.49 -25.05 -32.15
N VAL A 264 -11.22 -25.43 -33.41
CA VAL A 264 -12.13 -26.31 -34.16
C VAL A 264 -11.78 -27.75 -33.76
N VAL A 265 -12.61 -28.32 -32.90
CA VAL A 265 -12.73 -29.74 -32.48
C VAL A 265 -11.48 -30.40 -31.89
#